data_AF-A0A3E3DSI2-F1
#
_entry.id   AF-A0A3E3DSI2-F1
#
_cell.length_a   1.000
_cell.length_b   1.000
_cell.length_c   1.000
_cell.angle_alpha   90.00
_cell.angle_beta   90.00
_cell.angle_gamma   90.00
#
_symmetry.space_group_name_H-M   'P 1'
#
loop_
_entity.id
_entity.type
_entity.pdbx_description
1 polymer ?
#
loop_
_entity_poly.entity_id
_entity_poly.type
_entity_poly.pdbx_seq_one_letter_code
_entity_poly.pdbx_strand_id
1 'polypeptide(L)'
;MKKLSEHVLGTGSQAGMVLGDNGMVLLSDLTEDFTSDPEACEAFLAWPGLTEGESASSLRTFHGDDYLCAFYKDPAQNFTFLSGVPYSEIVGPMKVQRNLSLAVAAAIFLTAILLQYIITKRLYRPLEAITEELRDSKYAGGSDMDEFSLIRHVYENAIDEIRELEEENAFYQPRMKSDLIRGLVLGNRDIAQTKELLEKNGWEIPFEGMFLACFFIENSDSSDVLAPIVQTRISQHLHETLSPLFYTECVPVASDQVICLINTIEGIPITFDELVRLLEAAKDELLTDNHLVLTISLDGVTSGIEDLNRVYRRVLELKNYRFVLGTNQIIYPGRVMELMPEYMTYPDKLADEILACMLHGKQKEFTENVQEFLSILKQYSYQPASLLFNRLYLDLLFQMQKLNAPDKDSYLSAETLHTPATLTEGAGVLLTIFEWYQERKAAAEQLKDNKHFERIEESRKYIEEHYNDYNLSAGMVAEYLGYSTNYFSRIFKSITGFYINDYIRQIRIVKAQELLMNSDMTITTIAEATGFSNPNYFYSIFKKETGLTPAAYRNAGQRNG
;
A
#
# COMPACT_ATOMS: atom_id res chain seq x y z
N MET A 1 -109.58 43.69 -55.20
CA MET A 1 -109.37 43.76 -53.74
C MET A 1 -108.27 42.79 -53.30
N LYS A 2 -108.44 41.47 -53.36
CA LYS A 2 -107.43 40.48 -52.88
C LYS A 2 -106.05 40.52 -53.58
N LYS A 3 -105.99 40.79 -54.89
CA LYS A 3 -104.70 40.98 -55.63
C LYS A 3 -104.04 42.34 -55.38
N LEU A 4 -104.77 43.31 -54.83
CA LEU A 4 -104.23 44.64 -54.52
C LEU A 4 -103.63 44.67 -53.11
N SER A 5 -104.17 43.90 -52.16
CA SER A 5 -103.62 43.78 -50.80
C SER A 5 -102.24 43.11 -50.81
N GLU A 6 -102.07 42.01 -51.55
CA GLU A 6 -100.78 41.29 -51.64
C GLU A 6 -99.65 42.13 -52.25
N HIS A 7 -99.97 43.11 -53.12
CA HIS A 7 -98.96 43.96 -53.78
C HIS A 7 -98.55 45.18 -52.94
N VAL A 8 -99.39 45.59 -51.97
CA VAL A 8 -99.17 46.78 -51.15
C VAL A 8 -98.68 46.43 -49.75
N LEU A 9 -99.11 45.29 -49.18
CA LEU A 9 -98.81 44.91 -47.79
C LEU A 9 -97.73 43.82 -47.67
N GLY A 10 -97.28 43.24 -48.79
CA GLY A 10 -96.21 42.25 -48.83
C GLY A 10 -96.64 40.86 -48.36
N THR A 11 -96.10 39.81 -48.98
CA THR A 11 -96.40 38.43 -48.61
C THR A 11 -95.48 37.96 -47.48
N GLY A 12 -95.98 37.97 -46.24
CA GLY A 12 -95.29 37.46 -45.05
C GLY A 12 -96.18 37.59 -43.82
N SER A 13 -95.76 37.04 -42.66
CA SER A 13 -96.43 37.12 -41.34
C SER A 13 -96.46 38.54 -40.74
N GLN A 14 -96.55 39.55 -41.59
CA GLN A 14 -96.68 40.95 -41.24
C GLN A 14 -98.16 41.32 -41.26
N ALA A 15 -98.70 41.63 -40.10
CA ALA A 15 -100.04 42.14 -39.94
C ALA A 15 -100.07 43.62 -40.40
N GLY A 16 -100.51 43.84 -41.64
CA GLY A 16 -100.57 45.18 -42.25
C GLY A 16 -101.99 45.73 -42.31
N MET A 17 -102.19 46.98 -41.88
CA MET A 17 -103.46 47.70 -41.97
C MET A 17 -103.27 49.12 -42.54
N VAL A 18 -104.18 49.55 -43.40
CA VAL A 18 -104.24 50.89 -43.98
C VAL A 18 -105.53 51.57 -43.58
N LEU A 19 -105.43 52.73 -42.95
CA LEU A 19 -106.56 53.55 -42.49
C LEU A 19 -106.75 54.77 -43.40
N GLY A 20 -108.01 55.13 -43.66
CA GLY A 20 -108.40 56.38 -44.33
C GLY A 20 -108.60 57.55 -43.37
N ASP A 21 -108.82 58.75 -43.92
CA ASP A 21 -108.90 60.06 -43.23
C ASP A 21 -109.86 60.13 -42.03
N ASN A 22 -110.83 59.22 -41.95
CA ASN A 22 -111.87 59.14 -40.93
C ASN A 22 -111.66 57.97 -39.94
N GLY A 23 -110.49 57.35 -39.92
CA GLY A 23 -110.17 56.23 -39.02
C GLY A 23 -110.82 54.92 -39.43
N MET A 24 -111.46 54.85 -40.60
CA MET A 24 -111.98 53.60 -41.15
C MET A 24 -110.88 52.78 -41.81
N VAL A 25 -110.90 51.48 -41.56
CA VAL A 25 -110.00 50.49 -42.16
C VAL A 25 -110.32 50.35 -43.65
N LEU A 26 -109.39 50.75 -44.51
CA LEU A 26 -109.55 50.65 -45.98
C LEU A 26 -109.05 49.33 -46.53
N LEU A 27 -107.96 48.82 -45.96
CA LEU A 27 -107.32 47.55 -46.32
C LEU A 27 -106.68 46.95 -45.07
N SER A 28 -106.90 45.67 -44.84
CA SER A 28 -106.31 44.90 -43.73
C SER A 28 -105.94 43.51 -44.24
N ASP A 29 -104.75 43.05 -43.90
CA ASP A 29 -104.29 41.66 -44.10
C ASP A 29 -104.27 40.88 -42.77
N LEU A 30 -105.01 41.37 -41.77
CA LEU A 30 -105.09 40.74 -40.47
C LEU A 30 -105.89 39.44 -40.54
N THR A 31 -105.32 38.38 -39.95
CA THR A 31 -106.03 37.14 -39.63
C THR A 31 -107.28 37.44 -38.79
N GLU A 32 -108.33 36.62 -38.94
CA GLU A 32 -109.71 36.87 -38.47
C GLU A 32 -109.86 37.39 -37.03
N ASP A 33 -108.87 37.15 -36.15
CA ASP A 33 -108.85 37.56 -34.74
C ASP A 33 -108.91 39.08 -34.49
N PHE A 34 -108.38 39.93 -35.36
CA PHE A 34 -108.32 41.39 -35.10
C PHE A 34 -109.60 42.16 -35.49
N THR A 35 -110.45 41.58 -36.35
CA THR A 35 -111.70 42.22 -36.80
C THR A 35 -112.91 41.88 -35.95
N SER A 36 -112.80 40.86 -35.08
CA SER A 36 -113.90 40.33 -34.27
C SER A 36 -114.06 40.97 -32.88
N ASP A 37 -113.09 41.77 -32.43
CA ASP A 37 -113.12 42.41 -31.11
C ASP A 37 -112.93 43.96 -31.22
N PRO A 38 -113.99 44.76 -30.97
CA PRO A 38 -113.92 46.22 -31.05
C PRO A 38 -112.92 46.85 -30.08
N GLU A 39 -112.69 46.27 -28.90
CA GLU A 39 -111.75 46.79 -27.90
C GLU A 39 -110.29 46.57 -28.32
N ALA A 40 -110.01 45.47 -29.01
CA ALA A 40 -108.68 45.17 -29.53
C ALA A 40 -108.26 46.17 -30.62
N CYS A 41 -109.21 46.60 -31.46
CA CYS A 41 -108.98 47.59 -32.51
C CYS A 41 -108.75 48.99 -31.92
N GLU A 42 -109.50 49.40 -30.88
CA GLU A 42 -109.25 50.67 -30.17
C GLU A 42 -107.90 50.68 -29.43
N ALA A 43 -107.50 49.59 -28.79
CA ALA A 43 -106.19 49.47 -28.14
C ALA A 43 -105.02 49.51 -29.13
N PHE A 44 -105.24 49.03 -30.36
CA PHE A 44 -104.27 49.08 -31.46
C PHE A 44 -104.20 50.49 -32.10
N LEU A 45 -105.30 51.24 -32.07
CA LEU A 45 -105.43 52.60 -32.62
C LEU A 45 -105.10 53.72 -31.61
N ALA A 46 -105.04 53.42 -30.31
CA ALA A 46 -104.71 54.37 -29.26
C ALA A 46 -103.21 54.71 -29.21
N TRP A 47 -102.72 55.44 -30.22
CA TRP A 47 -101.37 56.01 -30.21
C TRP A 47 -101.39 57.50 -29.82
N PRO A 48 -100.57 57.95 -28.85
CA PRO A 48 -100.50 59.36 -28.50
C PRO A 48 -99.66 60.12 -29.53
N GLY A 49 -100.31 61.04 -30.26
CA GLY A 49 -99.70 62.20 -30.93
C GLY A 49 -98.64 61.89 -31.98
N LEU A 50 -99.05 61.78 -33.24
CA LEU A 50 -98.14 61.78 -34.39
C LEU A 50 -98.46 62.95 -35.32
N THR A 51 -97.45 63.76 -35.60
CA THR A 51 -97.46 64.82 -36.62
C THR A 51 -97.13 64.25 -38.00
N GLU A 52 -97.60 64.92 -39.07
CA GLU A 52 -97.44 64.47 -40.46
C GLU A 52 -95.98 64.17 -40.83
N GLY A 53 -95.71 62.97 -41.37
CA GLY A 53 -94.41 62.57 -41.90
C GLY A 53 -93.49 61.75 -40.97
N GLU A 54 -93.89 61.44 -39.72
CA GLU A 54 -93.07 60.66 -38.79
C GLU A 54 -93.40 59.15 -38.80
N SER A 55 -92.35 58.33 -38.65
CA SER A 55 -92.46 56.88 -38.38
C SER A 55 -92.13 56.60 -36.92
N ALA A 56 -92.99 55.84 -36.23
CA ALA A 56 -92.75 55.42 -34.84
C ALA A 56 -92.93 53.91 -34.70
N SER A 57 -92.10 53.27 -33.86
CA SER A 57 -92.20 51.85 -33.55
C SER A 57 -92.24 51.63 -32.04
N SER A 58 -93.16 50.78 -31.56
CA SER A 58 -93.23 50.40 -30.15
C SER A 58 -93.60 48.92 -30.01
N LEU A 59 -93.17 48.33 -28.89
CA LEU A 59 -93.59 46.98 -28.52
C LEU A 59 -94.93 47.07 -27.77
N ARG A 60 -95.91 46.27 -28.17
CA ARG A 60 -97.26 46.25 -27.57
C ARG A 60 -97.71 44.81 -27.37
N THR A 61 -98.31 44.52 -26.23
CA THR A 61 -98.85 43.20 -25.90
C THR A 61 -100.31 43.11 -26.29
N PHE A 62 -100.69 42.12 -27.10
CA PHE A 62 -102.06 41.83 -27.51
C PHE A 62 -102.38 40.36 -27.20
N HIS A 63 -103.50 40.12 -26.50
CA HIS A 63 -103.94 38.79 -26.05
C HIS A 63 -102.84 37.92 -25.40
N GLY A 64 -101.87 38.55 -24.72
CA GLY A 64 -100.77 37.87 -24.05
C GLY A 64 -99.50 37.68 -24.88
N ASP A 65 -99.51 38.02 -26.17
CA ASP A 65 -98.35 37.98 -27.06
C ASP A 65 -97.84 39.39 -27.37
N ASP A 66 -96.52 39.57 -27.34
CA ASP A 66 -95.88 40.84 -27.70
C ASP A 66 -95.72 40.96 -29.21
N TYR A 67 -96.08 42.12 -29.76
CA TYR A 67 -95.91 42.49 -31.16
C TYR A 67 -95.04 43.74 -31.27
N LEU A 68 -94.15 43.76 -32.27
CA LEU A 68 -93.42 44.95 -32.67
C LEU A 68 -94.24 45.66 -33.74
N CYS A 69 -94.86 46.78 -33.36
CA CYS A 69 -95.72 47.55 -34.25
C CYS A 69 -94.98 48.80 -34.74
N ALA A 70 -94.99 49.01 -36.05
CA ALA A 70 -94.46 50.18 -36.74
C ALA A 70 -95.60 50.94 -37.43
N PHE A 71 -95.55 52.26 -37.33
CA PHE A 71 -96.54 53.18 -37.86
C PHE A 71 -95.89 54.17 -38.81
N TYR A 72 -96.58 54.48 -39.91
CA TYR A 72 -96.17 55.52 -40.86
C TYR A 72 -97.40 56.24 -41.44
N LYS A 73 -97.42 57.58 -41.37
CA LYS A 73 -98.49 58.40 -41.96
C LYS A 73 -97.97 59.10 -43.22
N ASP A 74 -98.59 58.81 -44.36
CA ASP A 74 -98.24 59.41 -45.65
C ASP A 74 -98.82 60.84 -45.75
N PRO A 75 -97.97 61.89 -45.85
CA PRO A 75 -98.41 63.28 -45.89
C PRO A 75 -99.13 63.69 -47.18
N ALA A 76 -99.02 62.93 -48.28
CA ALA A 76 -99.60 63.33 -49.56
C ALA A 76 -101.04 62.84 -49.79
N GLN A 77 -101.41 61.70 -49.19
CA GLN A 77 -102.70 61.04 -49.43
C GLN A 77 -103.50 60.76 -48.14
N ASN A 78 -103.04 61.26 -46.98
CA ASN A 78 -103.63 61.05 -45.65
C ASN A 78 -103.82 59.58 -45.21
N PHE A 79 -103.20 58.63 -45.91
CA PHE A 79 -103.24 57.23 -45.50
C PHE A 79 -102.29 56.97 -44.33
N THR A 80 -102.76 56.16 -43.39
CA THR A 80 -101.96 55.69 -42.26
C THR A 80 -101.69 54.20 -42.42
N PHE A 81 -100.41 53.86 -42.51
CA PHE A 81 -99.91 52.49 -42.60
C PHE A 81 -99.48 52.00 -41.23
N LEU A 82 -99.92 50.79 -40.91
CA LEU A 82 -99.72 50.15 -39.64
C LEU A 82 -99.24 48.73 -39.92
N SER A 83 -98.07 48.37 -39.42
CA SER A 83 -97.48 47.04 -39.61
C SER A 83 -97.07 46.47 -38.27
N GLY A 84 -97.62 45.32 -37.89
CA GLY A 84 -97.24 44.56 -36.69
C GLY A 84 -96.56 43.24 -37.06
N VAL A 85 -95.45 42.92 -36.39
CA VAL A 85 -94.82 41.59 -36.49
C VAL A 85 -94.79 40.95 -35.11
N PRO A 86 -95.23 39.68 -34.93
CA PRO A 86 -95.12 39.00 -33.65
C PRO A 86 -93.67 39.01 -33.15
N TYR A 87 -93.44 39.51 -31.94
CA TYR A 87 -92.11 39.57 -31.35
C TYR A 87 -91.52 38.16 -31.13
N SER A 88 -92.39 37.17 -30.94
CA SER A 88 -92.03 35.74 -30.86
C SER A 88 -91.39 35.21 -32.14
N GLU A 89 -91.77 35.69 -33.33
CA GLU A 89 -91.14 35.30 -34.61
C GLU A 89 -89.76 35.94 -34.79
N ILE A 90 -89.57 37.17 -34.29
CA ILE A 90 -88.27 37.86 -34.33
C ILE A 90 -87.29 37.24 -33.31
N VAL A 91 -87.75 36.95 -32.10
CA VAL A 91 -86.91 36.48 -30.99
C VAL A 91 -86.81 34.95 -30.94
N GLY A 92 -87.71 34.22 -31.59
CA GLY A 92 -87.69 32.76 -31.69
C GLY A 92 -86.34 32.19 -32.15
N PRO A 93 -85.82 32.61 -33.32
CA PRO A 93 -84.50 32.21 -33.80
C PRO A 93 -83.37 32.56 -32.82
N MET A 94 -83.45 33.72 -32.16
CA MET A 94 -82.46 34.16 -31.17
C MET A 94 -82.48 33.27 -29.90
N LYS A 95 -83.66 32.83 -29.43
CA LYS A 95 -83.77 31.90 -28.29
C LYS A 95 -83.17 30.54 -28.62
N VAL A 96 -83.36 30.03 -29.83
CA VAL A 96 -82.75 28.77 -30.30
C VAL A 96 -81.23 28.91 -30.35
N GLN A 97 -80.71 29.99 -30.94
CA GLN A 97 -79.26 30.24 -30.99
C GLN A 97 -78.65 30.40 -29.59
N ARG A 98 -79.32 31.13 -28.68
CA ARG A 98 -78.89 31.26 -27.28
C ARG A 98 -78.83 29.90 -26.58
N ASN A 99 -79.88 29.09 -26.67
CA ASN A 99 -79.93 27.78 -26.00
C ASN A 99 -78.92 26.80 -26.61
N LEU A 100 -78.68 26.86 -27.93
CA LEU A 100 -77.62 26.08 -28.58
C LEU A 100 -76.23 26.48 -28.07
N SER A 101 -75.93 27.78 -28.00
CA SER A 101 -74.66 28.27 -27.43
C SER A 101 -74.48 27.86 -25.98
N LEU A 102 -75.54 27.93 -25.16
CA LEU A 102 -75.51 27.45 -23.77
C LEU A 102 -75.29 25.93 -23.69
N ALA A 103 -75.93 25.14 -24.54
CA ALA A 103 -75.75 23.70 -24.59
C ALA A 103 -74.32 23.30 -25.01
N VAL A 104 -73.75 23.98 -26.01
CA VAL A 104 -72.35 23.78 -26.44
C VAL A 104 -71.38 24.18 -25.32
N ALA A 105 -71.61 25.32 -24.66
CA ALA A 105 -70.79 25.74 -23.53
C ALA A 105 -70.83 24.73 -22.37
N ALA A 106 -72.03 24.21 -22.04
CA ALA A 106 -72.20 23.18 -21.03
C ALA A 106 -71.50 21.86 -21.42
N ALA A 107 -71.59 21.46 -22.69
CA ALA A 107 -70.89 20.27 -23.20
C ALA A 107 -69.37 20.43 -23.09
N ILE A 108 -68.81 21.57 -23.51
CA ILE A 108 -67.38 21.87 -23.37
C ILE A 108 -66.97 21.82 -21.89
N PHE A 109 -67.74 22.45 -21.01
CA PHE A 109 -67.46 22.46 -19.58
C PHE A 109 -67.45 21.06 -18.96
N LEU A 110 -68.44 20.23 -19.31
CA LEU A 110 -68.50 18.83 -18.87
C LEU A 110 -67.33 18.01 -19.42
N THR A 111 -66.96 18.19 -20.68
CA THR A 111 -65.79 17.50 -21.26
C THR A 111 -64.49 17.95 -20.60
N ALA A 112 -64.35 19.24 -20.26
CA ALA A 112 -63.18 19.75 -19.55
C ALA A 112 -63.06 19.15 -18.15
N ILE A 113 -64.17 19.03 -17.40
CA ILE A 113 -64.19 18.36 -16.09
C ILE A 113 -63.82 16.88 -16.23
N LEU A 114 -64.40 16.18 -17.21
CA LEU A 114 -64.09 14.77 -17.46
C LEU A 114 -62.61 14.58 -17.79
N LEU A 115 -62.07 15.43 -18.67
CA LEU A 115 -60.69 15.38 -19.12
C LEU A 115 -59.73 15.74 -17.97
N GLN A 116 -60.08 16.72 -17.14
CA GLN A 116 -59.36 17.05 -15.91
C GLN A 116 -59.31 15.85 -14.96
N TYR A 117 -60.45 15.20 -14.71
CA TYR A 117 -60.51 14.01 -13.86
C TYR A 117 -59.64 12.86 -14.41
N ILE A 118 -59.69 12.62 -15.72
CA ILE A 118 -58.85 11.60 -16.38
C ILE A 118 -57.36 11.95 -16.25
N ILE A 119 -56.97 13.21 -16.50
CA ILE A 119 -55.58 13.67 -16.38
C ILE A 119 -55.08 13.50 -14.94
N THR A 120 -55.84 13.96 -13.94
CA THR A 120 -55.48 13.80 -12.53
C THR A 120 -55.28 12.32 -12.19
N LYS A 121 -56.21 11.45 -12.58
CA LYS A 121 -56.09 10.01 -12.27
C LYS A 121 -54.94 9.33 -13.01
N ARG A 122 -54.63 9.76 -14.24
CA ARG A 122 -53.59 9.16 -15.08
C ARG A 122 -52.18 9.65 -14.75
N LEU A 123 -52.02 10.89 -14.32
CA LEU A 123 -50.72 11.47 -13.94
C LEU A 123 -50.38 11.24 -12.46
N TYR A 124 -51.37 11.35 -11.56
CA TYR A 124 -51.10 11.35 -10.11
C TYR A 124 -50.92 9.93 -9.53
N ARG A 125 -51.71 8.95 -9.99
CA ARG A 125 -51.61 7.55 -9.50
C ARG A 125 -50.24 6.90 -9.72
N PRO A 126 -49.60 6.98 -10.90
CA PRO A 126 -48.28 6.40 -11.06
C PRO A 126 -47.22 7.14 -10.22
N LEU A 127 -47.41 8.44 -9.94
CA LEU A 127 -46.51 9.20 -9.08
C LEU A 127 -46.61 8.73 -7.63
N GLU A 128 -47.83 8.55 -7.12
CA GLU A 128 -48.11 8.05 -5.77
C GLU A 128 -47.50 6.65 -5.55
N ALA A 129 -47.66 5.74 -6.52
CA ALA A 129 -47.07 4.41 -6.46
C ALA A 129 -45.52 4.43 -6.40
N ILE A 130 -44.89 5.30 -7.19
CA ILE A 130 -43.43 5.49 -7.14
C ILE A 130 -43.02 6.07 -5.78
N THR A 131 -43.75 7.05 -5.26
CA THR A 131 -43.43 7.63 -3.95
C THR A 131 -43.61 6.64 -2.81
N GLU A 132 -44.61 5.75 -2.85
CA GLU A 132 -44.77 4.67 -1.87
C GLU A 132 -43.59 3.69 -1.92
N GLU A 133 -43.19 3.24 -3.11
CA GLU A 133 -42.04 2.34 -3.29
C GLU A 133 -40.70 2.98 -2.86
N LEU A 134 -40.51 4.27 -3.16
CA LEU A 134 -39.34 5.02 -2.74
C LEU A 134 -39.32 5.31 -1.24
N ARG A 135 -40.49 5.45 -0.58
CA ARG A 135 -40.61 5.70 0.86
C ARG A 135 -40.17 4.50 1.70
N ASP A 136 -40.35 3.30 1.17
CA ASP A 136 -39.87 2.05 1.76
C ASP A 136 -38.41 1.72 1.39
N SER A 137 -37.79 2.51 0.49
CA SER A 137 -36.39 2.32 0.12
C SER A 137 -35.44 2.74 1.25
N LYS A 138 -34.26 2.10 1.30
CA LYS A 138 -33.21 2.45 2.29
C LYS A 138 -32.73 3.90 2.22
N TYR A 139 -33.06 4.61 1.13
CA TYR A 139 -32.62 5.97 0.82
C TYR A 139 -33.61 7.05 1.28
N ALA A 140 -34.78 6.67 1.80
CA ALA A 140 -35.91 7.56 2.08
C ALA A 140 -35.73 8.49 3.29
N GLY A 141 -34.69 8.28 4.12
CA GLY A 141 -34.30 9.24 5.16
C GLY A 141 -35.33 9.53 6.26
N GLY A 142 -36.33 8.66 6.47
CA GLY A 142 -37.18 8.61 7.66
C GLY A 142 -37.98 9.88 8.02
N SER A 143 -38.16 10.84 7.11
CA SER A 143 -38.80 12.13 7.39
C SER A 143 -40.07 12.35 6.58
N ASP A 144 -40.97 13.17 7.13
CA ASP A 144 -42.26 13.55 6.53
C ASP A 144 -42.02 14.61 5.45
N MET A 145 -41.48 14.18 4.31
CA MET A 145 -41.17 15.04 3.16
C MET A 145 -42.31 15.05 2.13
N ASP A 146 -42.45 16.17 1.42
CA ASP A 146 -43.31 16.29 0.24
C ASP A 146 -42.87 15.32 -0.88
N GLU A 147 -43.80 14.87 -1.73
CA GLU A 147 -43.62 13.83 -2.76
C GLU A 147 -42.44 14.12 -3.69
N PHE A 148 -42.34 15.36 -4.19
CA PHE A 148 -41.24 15.80 -5.05
C PHE A 148 -39.92 15.92 -4.29
N SER A 149 -39.97 16.28 -3.01
CA SER A 149 -38.79 16.39 -2.16
C SER A 149 -38.23 15.01 -1.82
N LEU A 150 -39.09 14.02 -1.58
CA LEU A 150 -38.71 12.62 -1.38
C LEU A 150 -38.03 12.04 -2.62
N ILE A 151 -38.62 12.24 -3.81
CA ILE A 151 -38.02 11.77 -5.07
C ILE A 151 -36.63 12.39 -5.27
N ARG A 152 -36.51 13.71 -5.06
CA ARG A 152 -35.23 14.40 -5.19
C ARG A 152 -34.20 13.89 -4.18
N HIS A 153 -34.59 13.70 -2.93
CA HIS A 153 -33.71 13.21 -1.88
C HIS A 153 -33.22 11.79 -2.14
N VAL A 154 -34.11 10.88 -2.54
CA VAL A 154 -33.73 9.51 -2.90
C VAL A 154 -32.84 9.49 -4.14
N TYR A 155 -33.14 10.31 -5.14
CA TYR A 155 -32.31 10.40 -6.34
C TYR A 155 -30.91 10.96 -6.06
N GLU A 156 -30.80 12.03 -5.26
CA GLU A 156 -29.51 12.60 -4.84
C GLU A 156 -28.71 11.56 -4.02
N ASN A 157 -29.33 10.93 -3.01
CA ASN A 157 -28.66 9.90 -2.21
C ASN A 157 -28.28 8.65 -3.03
N ALA A 158 -29.11 8.23 -3.98
CA ALA A 158 -28.82 7.10 -4.84
C ALA A 158 -27.67 7.40 -5.80
N ILE A 159 -27.60 8.62 -6.36
CA ILE A 159 -26.45 9.05 -7.17
C ILE A 159 -25.18 9.12 -6.32
N ASP A 160 -25.27 9.66 -5.12
CA ASP A 160 -24.11 9.77 -4.24
C ASP A 160 -23.61 8.37 -3.84
N GLU A 161 -24.49 7.42 -3.52
CA GLU A 161 -24.09 6.03 -3.26
C GLU A 161 -23.53 5.34 -4.53
N ILE A 162 -24.10 5.58 -5.72
CA ILE A 162 -23.54 5.07 -6.98
C ILE A 162 -22.12 5.61 -7.19
N ARG A 163 -21.89 6.90 -6.96
CA ARG A 163 -20.55 7.50 -7.07
C ARG A 163 -19.60 6.93 -6.04
N GLU A 164 -20.01 6.80 -4.78
CA GLU A 164 -19.21 6.17 -3.73
C GLU A 164 -18.83 4.73 -4.11
N LEU A 165 -19.79 3.94 -4.61
CA LEU A 165 -19.54 2.58 -5.09
C LEU A 165 -18.63 2.53 -6.31
N GLU A 166 -18.76 3.48 -7.25
CA GLU A 166 -17.87 3.61 -8.41
C GLU A 166 -16.46 3.96 -7.99
N GLU A 167 -16.29 4.90 -7.04
CA GLU A 167 -15.00 5.25 -6.45
C GLU A 167 -14.38 4.07 -5.69
N GLU A 168 -15.17 3.35 -4.89
CA GLU A 168 -14.74 2.13 -4.18
C GLU A 168 -14.28 1.07 -5.18
N ASN A 169 -15.08 0.82 -6.24
CA ASN A 169 -14.78 -0.17 -7.25
C ASN A 169 -13.55 0.21 -8.08
N ALA A 170 -13.38 1.49 -8.43
CA ALA A 170 -12.17 1.99 -9.10
C ALA A 170 -10.90 1.77 -8.26
N PHE A 171 -11.02 1.80 -6.93
CA PHE A 171 -9.93 1.46 -6.01
C PHE A 171 -9.70 -0.05 -5.89
N TYR A 172 -10.75 -0.88 -5.89
CA TYR A 172 -10.63 -2.33 -5.75
C TYR A 172 -10.11 -3.04 -7.01
N GLN A 173 -10.49 -2.58 -8.21
CA GLN A 173 -10.17 -3.27 -9.46
C GLN A 173 -8.65 -3.45 -9.69
N PRO A 174 -7.79 -2.42 -9.58
CA PRO A 174 -6.34 -2.58 -9.74
C PRO A 174 -5.72 -3.49 -8.69
N ARG A 175 -6.20 -3.40 -7.44
CA ARG A 175 -5.70 -4.24 -6.34
C ARG A 175 -6.08 -5.70 -6.54
N MET A 176 -7.31 -5.97 -6.94
CA MET A 176 -7.78 -7.32 -7.26
C MET A 176 -6.98 -7.90 -8.43
N LYS A 177 -6.74 -7.14 -9.50
CA LYS A 177 -5.90 -7.55 -10.63
C LYS A 177 -4.50 -7.93 -10.16
N SER A 178 -3.86 -7.06 -9.37
CA SER A 178 -2.54 -7.28 -8.79
C SER A 178 -2.48 -8.54 -7.92
N ASP A 179 -3.48 -8.78 -7.08
CA ASP A 179 -3.57 -9.96 -6.21
C ASP A 179 -3.77 -11.27 -6.99
N LEU A 180 -4.49 -11.23 -8.12
CA LEU A 180 -4.65 -12.38 -9.02
C LEU A 180 -3.34 -12.71 -9.73
N ILE A 181 -2.68 -11.71 -10.33
CA ILE A 181 -1.38 -11.88 -11.00
C ILE A 181 -0.33 -12.35 -10.00
N ARG A 182 -0.27 -11.74 -8.81
CA ARG A 182 0.61 -12.15 -7.71
C ARG A 182 0.40 -13.63 -7.39
N GLY A 183 -0.85 -14.08 -7.35
CA GLY A 183 -1.16 -15.48 -7.06
C GLY A 183 -0.69 -16.45 -8.16
N LEU A 184 -0.80 -16.06 -9.43
CA LEU A 184 -0.29 -16.83 -10.56
C LEU A 184 1.24 -16.93 -10.55
N VAL A 185 1.93 -15.80 -10.34
CA VAL A 185 3.39 -15.74 -10.21
C VAL A 185 3.86 -16.64 -9.06
N LEU A 186 3.23 -16.55 -7.90
CA LEU A 186 3.58 -17.36 -6.72
C LEU A 186 3.18 -18.84 -6.87
N GLY A 187 2.32 -19.17 -7.83
CA GLY A 187 1.81 -20.53 -8.05
C GLY A 187 0.88 -21.00 -6.93
N ASN A 188 0.21 -20.08 -6.24
CA ASN A 188 -0.69 -20.39 -5.12
C ASN A 188 -2.18 -20.30 -5.48
N ARG A 189 -2.48 -20.14 -6.78
CA ARG A 189 -3.84 -20.09 -7.32
C ARG A 189 -4.01 -21.07 -8.49
N ASP A 190 -5.25 -21.48 -8.69
CA ASP A 190 -5.65 -22.25 -9.87
C ASP A 190 -5.64 -21.36 -11.11
N ILE A 191 -5.00 -21.85 -12.17
CA ILE A 191 -4.79 -21.10 -13.42
C ILE A 191 -6.11 -20.89 -14.17
N ALA A 192 -6.94 -21.93 -14.25
CA ALA A 192 -8.18 -21.89 -15.03
C ALA A 192 -9.19 -20.93 -14.40
N GLN A 193 -9.38 -21.01 -13.08
CA GLN A 193 -10.25 -20.08 -12.35
C GLN A 193 -9.75 -18.64 -12.43
N THR A 194 -8.44 -18.43 -12.33
CA THR A 194 -7.88 -17.08 -12.40
C THR A 194 -8.02 -16.49 -13.80
N LYS A 195 -7.81 -17.29 -14.85
CA LYS A 195 -8.03 -16.87 -16.24
C LYS A 195 -9.49 -16.45 -16.49
N GLU A 196 -10.45 -17.24 -16.00
CA GLU A 196 -11.88 -16.90 -16.09
C GLU A 196 -12.18 -15.57 -15.38
N LEU A 197 -11.59 -15.34 -14.19
CA LEU A 197 -11.76 -14.08 -13.46
C LEU A 197 -11.13 -12.89 -14.19
N LEU A 198 -9.97 -13.05 -14.82
CA LEU A 198 -9.33 -12.00 -15.62
C LEU A 198 -10.22 -11.63 -16.83
N GLU A 199 -10.71 -12.63 -17.56
CA GLU A 199 -11.59 -12.45 -18.72
C GLU A 199 -12.94 -11.82 -18.34
N LYS A 200 -13.55 -12.27 -17.23
CA LYS A 200 -14.82 -11.70 -16.72
C LYS A 200 -14.72 -10.22 -16.36
N ASN A 201 -13.56 -9.77 -15.90
CA ASN A 201 -13.30 -8.36 -15.57
C ASN A 201 -12.74 -7.56 -16.77
N GLY A 202 -12.60 -8.17 -17.95
CA GLY A 202 -12.11 -7.51 -19.17
C GLY A 202 -10.60 -7.20 -19.15
N TRP A 203 -9.82 -7.91 -18.34
CA TRP A 203 -8.36 -7.73 -18.26
C TRP A 203 -7.64 -8.68 -19.20
N GLU A 204 -7.42 -8.22 -20.43
CA GLU A 204 -6.65 -8.96 -21.43
C GLU A 204 -5.14 -8.77 -21.20
N ILE A 205 -4.48 -9.81 -20.69
CA ILE A 205 -3.04 -9.81 -20.42
C ILE A 205 -2.36 -10.74 -21.45
N PRO A 206 -1.41 -10.24 -22.26
CA PRO A 206 -0.74 -11.05 -23.26
C PRO A 206 0.35 -11.91 -22.60
N PHE A 207 -0.02 -13.07 -22.07
CA PHE A 207 0.91 -13.96 -21.37
C PHE A 207 1.91 -14.68 -22.29
N GLU A 208 1.68 -14.75 -23.59
CA GLU A 208 2.63 -15.34 -24.54
C GLU A 208 3.69 -14.31 -24.94
N GLY A 209 4.97 -14.70 -24.95
CA GLY A 209 6.06 -13.81 -25.38
C GLY A 209 6.57 -12.84 -24.31
N MET A 210 6.04 -12.92 -23.08
CA MET A 210 6.33 -11.95 -22.02
C MET A 210 7.68 -12.22 -21.34
N PHE A 211 8.36 -11.14 -20.96
CA PHE A 211 9.53 -11.11 -20.09
C PHE A 211 9.10 -10.82 -18.65
N LEU A 212 9.78 -11.44 -17.70
CA LEU A 212 9.56 -11.21 -16.27
C LEU A 212 10.82 -10.58 -15.68
N ALA A 213 10.68 -9.37 -15.14
CA ALA A 213 11.71 -8.69 -14.38
C ALA A 213 11.32 -8.65 -12.90
N CYS A 214 12.20 -9.08 -12.00
CA CYS A 214 12.02 -8.91 -10.56
C CYS A 214 13.02 -7.88 -10.04
N PHE A 215 12.52 -6.86 -9.37
CA PHE A 215 13.26 -5.76 -8.77
C PHE A 215 13.42 -6.03 -7.28
N PHE A 216 14.66 -6.23 -6.85
CA PHE A 216 15.02 -6.45 -5.46
C PHE A 216 15.54 -5.15 -4.85
N ILE A 217 14.88 -4.69 -3.79
CA ILE A 217 15.21 -3.46 -3.06
C ILE A 217 16.28 -3.77 -2.02
N GLU A 218 17.44 -3.11 -2.11
CA GLU A 218 18.60 -3.46 -1.28
C GLU A 218 18.76 -2.58 -0.05
N ASN A 219 18.30 -1.32 -0.13
CA ASN A 219 18.36 -0.36 0.96
C ASN A 219 16.98 -0.13 1.61
N SER A 220 16.07 -1.10 1.59
CA SER A 220 14.84 -0.94 2.35
C SER A 220 15.19 -0.99 3.84
N ASP A 221 15.17 0.17 4.52
CA ASP A 221 15.06 0.20 5.96
C ASP A 221 13.96 -0.80 6.34
N SER A 222 14.30 -1.75 7.20
CA SER A 222 13.51 -2.95 7.54
C SER A 222 12.18 -2.67 8.25
N SER A 223 11.64 -1.46 8.11
CA SER A 223 10.29 -1.10 8.49
C SER A 223 9.33 -1.50 7.37
N ASP A 224 8.62 -2.60 7.58
CA ASP A 224 7.51 -3.07 6.73
C ASP A 224 6.47 -1.97 6.43
N VAL A 225 6.45 -0.88 7.21
CA VAL A 225 5.54 0.27 7.05
C VAL A 225 5.83 1.09 5.79
N LEU A 226 7.10 1.25 5.39
CA LEU A 226 7.46 2.08 4.23
C LEU A 226 7.54 1.29 2.92
N ALA A 227 7.63 -0.04 2.98
CA ALA A 227 7.74 -0.89 1.81
C ALA A 227 6.65 -0.64 0.75
N PRO A 228 5.34 -0.52 1.09
CA PRO A 228 4.30 -0.28 0.08
C PRO A 228 4.48 1.04 -0.68
N ILE A 229 4.98 2.09 -0.01
CA ILE A 229 5.22 3.41 -0.61
C ILE A 229 6.36 3.31 -1.63
N VAL A 230 7.46 2.64 -1.26
CA VAL A 230 8.61 2.44 -2.16
C VAL A 230 8.20 1.59 -3.36
N GLN A 231 7.43 0.53 -3.16
CA GLN A 231 6.97 -0.35 -4.23
C GLN A 231 6.01 0.35 -5.20
N THR A 232 5.10 1.18 -4.68
CA THR A 232 4.19 1.98 -5.50
C THR A 232 4.98 2.96 -6.37
N ARG A 233 6.02 3.58 -5.81
CA ARG A 233 6.89 4.49 -6.55
C ARG A 233 7.68 3.80 -7.66
N ILE A 234 8.28 2.64 -7.37
CA ILE A 234 8.96 1.81 -8.38
C ILE A 234 7.97 1.44 -9.49
N SER A 235 6.78 0.96 -9.11
CA SER A 235 5.75 0.55 -10.07
C SER A 235 5.30 1.70 -10.97
N GLN A 236 5.09 2.89 -10.39
CA GLN A 236 4.72 4.09 -11.14
C GLN A 236 5.84 4.50 -12.11
N HIS A 237 7.08 4.56 -11.63
CA HIS A 237 8.22 4.94 -12.46
C HIS A 237 8.42 3.95 -13.63
N LEU A 238 8.37 2.64 -13.35
CA LEU A 238 8.47 1.61 -14.39
C LEU A 238 7.34 1.72 -15.41
N HIS A 239 6.12 2.00 -14.97
CA HIS A 239 5.00 2.23 -15.88
C HIS A 239 5.23 3.46 -16.75
N GLU A 240 5.67 4.58 -16.18
CA GLU A 240 5.96 5.81 -16.93
C GLU A 240 7.07 5.61 -17.97
N THR A 241 8.14 4.87 -17.63
CA THR A 241 9.29 4.65 -18.51
C THR A 241 9.04 3.60 -19.59
N LEU A 242 8.30 2.53 -19.28
CA LEU A 242 8.18 1.36 -20.17
C LEU A 242 6.87 1.30 -20.96
N SER A 243 5.76 1.86 -20.43
CA SER A 243 4.44 1.81 -21.09
C SER A 243 4.37 2.39 -22.52
N PRO A 244 5.22 3.37 -22.95
CA PRO A 244 5.19 3.86 -24.32
C PRO A 244 5.59 2.82 -25.37
N LEU A 245 6.38 1.80 -24.98
CA LEU A 245 6.97 0.82 -25.89
C LEU A 245 6.56 -0.63 -25.56
N PHE A 246 6.13 -0.89 -24.33
CA PHE A 246 5.79 -2.22 -23.85
C PHE A 246 4.44 -2.22 -23.14
N TYR A 247 3.74 -3.35 -23.21
CA TYR A 247 2.72 -3.67 -22.22
C TYR A 247 3.42 -3.98 -20.90
N THR A 248 3.11 -3.24 -19.84
CA THR A 248 3.76 -3.38 -18.54
C THR A 248 2.76 -3.50 -17.40
N GLU A 249 2.93 -4.53 -16.57
CA GLU A 249 2.16 -4.73 -15.33
C GLU A 249 3.10 -4.95 -14.16
N CYS A 250 2.99 -4.08 -13.14
CA CYS A 250 3.83 -4.15 -11.94
C CYS A 250 3.05 -4.70 -10.76
N VAL A 251 3.62 -5.69 -10.07
CA VAL A 251 2.97 -6.42 -8.98
C VAL A 251 3.94 -6.54 -7.80
N PRO A 252 3.63 -5.94 -6.64
CA PRO A 252 4.42 -6.14 -5.42
C PRO A 252 4.21 -7.56 -4.87
N VAL A 253 5.30 -8.25 -4.50
CA VAL A 253 5.24 -9.66 -4.08
C VAL A 253 5.68 -9.87 -2.63
N ALA A 254 6.73 -9.20 -2.19
CA ALA A 254 7.24 -9.18 -0.82
C ALA A 254 7.70 -7.76 -0.47
N SER A 255 8.06 -7.46 0.78
CA SER A 255 8.46 -6.09 1.19
C SER A 255 9.66 -5.54 0.39
N ASP A 256 10.57 -6.41 -0.06
CA ASP A 256 11.75 -6.08 -0.84
C ASP A 256 11.61 -6.35 -2.35
N GLN A 257 10.43 -6.73 -2.84
CA GLN A 257 10.25 -7.28 -4.19
C GLN A 257 9.07 -6.71 -4.97
N VAL A 258 9.37 -6.22 -6.17
CA VAL A 258 8.38 -5.84 -7.19
C VAL A 258 8.65 -6.62 -8.46
N ILE A 259 7.61 -7.22 -9.04
CA ILE A 259 7.72 -7.89 -10.34
C ILE A 259 7.12 -6.98 -11.41
N CYS A 260 7.80 -6.86 -12.53
CA CYS A 260 7.29 -6.23 -13.74
C CYS A 260 7.15 -7.30 -14.83
N LEU A 261 5.93 -7.45 -15.32
CA LEU A 261 5.58 -8.25 -16.48
C LEU A 261 5.65 -7.35 -17.70
N ILE A 262 6.49 -7.71 -18.69
CA ILE A 262 6.82 -6.83 -19.82
C ILE A 262 6.59 -7.60 -21.11
N ASN A 263 5.71 -7.12 -21.98
CA ASN A 263 5.50 -7.71 -23.30
C ASN A 263 5.59 -6.65 -24.40
N THR A 264 6.10 -7.03 -25.57
CA THR A 264 6.16 -6.14 -26.73
C THR A 264 4.77 -5.83 -27.25
N ILE A 265 4.52 -4.57 -27.61
CA ILE A 265 3.28 -4.16 -28.28
C ILE A 265 3.35 -4.60 -29.75
N GLU A 266 2.29 -5.21 -30.26
CA GLU A 266 2.22 -5.65 -31.66
C GLU A 266 2.57 -4.50 -32.62
N GLY A 267 3.49 -4.76 -33.56
CA GLY A 267 3.90 -3.81 -34.60
C GLY A 267 5.15 -3.00 -34.31
N ILE A 268 5.74 -3.08 -33.10
CA ILE A 268 7.01 -2.42 -32.76
C ILE A 268 8.14 -3.46 -32.69
N PRO A 269 9.13 -3.44 -33.59
CA PRO A 269 10.26 -4.36 -33.52
C PRO A 269 11.24 -3.89 -32.44
N ILE A 270 11.13 -4.43 -31.23
CA ILE A 270 12.03 -4.11 -30.12
C ILE A 270 12.95 -5.29 -29.83
N THR A 271 14.24 -4.99 -29.62
CA THR A 271 15.26 -5.98 -29.28
C THR A 271 15.38 -6.19 -27.77
N PHE A 272 15.85 -7.37 -27.34
CA PHE A 272 16.14 -7.62 -25.92
C PHE A 272 17.14 -6.61 -25.34
N ASP A 273 18.14 -6.19 -26.12
CA ASP A 273 19.13 -5.20 -25.69
C ASP A 273 18.52 -3.82 -25.45
N GLU A 274 17.46 -3.44 -26.18
CA GLU A 274 16.72 -2.20 -25.93
C GLU A 274 15.95 -2.26 -24.62
N LEU A 275 15.32 -3.40 -24.32
CA LEU A 275 14.67 -3.62 -23.03
C LEU A 275 15.67 -3.47 -21.87
N VAL A 276 16.84 -4.12 -21.98
CA VAL A 276 17.88 -4.02 -20.94
C VAL A 276 18.34 -2.57 -20.77
N ARG A 277 18.57 -1.82 -21.85
CA ARG A 277 18.96 -0.39 -21.78
C ARG A 277 17.91 0.48 -21.10
N LEU A 278 16.62 0.24 -21.37
CA LEU A 278 15.53 1.00 -20.74
C LEU A 278 15.38 0.68 -19.26
N LEU A 279 15.52 -0.60 -18.88
CA LEU A 279 15.56 -1.03 -17.49
C LEU A 279 16.76 -0.42 -16.74
N GLU A 280 17.90 -0.28 -17.42
CA GLU A 280 19.11 0.32 -16.85
C GLU A 280 18.93 1.82 -16.59
N ALA A 281 18.33 2.53 -17.55
CA ALA A 281 17.95 3.93 -17.38
C ALA A 281 16.96 4.12 -16.21
N ALA A 282 15.90 3.30 -16.13
CA ALA A 282 14.92 3.36 -15.05
C ALA A 282 15.56 3.08 -13.67
N LYS A 283 16.48 2.10 -13.61
CA LYS A 283 17.23 1.77 -12.38
C LYS A 283 18.12 2.94 -11.94
N ASP A 284 18.85 3.56 -12.87
CA ASP A 284 19.77 4.65 -12.57
C ASP A 284 19.04 5.94 -12.16
N GLU A 285 17.85 6.19 -12.71
CA GLU A 285 16.99 7.29 -12.31
C GLU A 285 16.43 7.08 -10.90
N LEU A 286 15.91 5.88 -10.60
CA LEU A 286 15.46 5.50 -9.25
C LEU A 286 16.59 5.59 -8.19
N LEU A 287 17.83 5.30 -8.58
CA LEU A 287 18.99 5.50 -7.71
C LEU A 287 19.29 6.98 -7.49
N THR A 288 19.23 7.81 -8.52
CA THR A 288 19.61 9.22 -8.47
C THR A 288 18.57 10.06 -7.72
N ASP A 289 17.29 9.88 -8.06
CA ASP A 289 16.19 10.72 -7.59
C ASP A 289 15.58 10.21 -6.27
N ASN A 290 15.73 8.90 -6.01
CA ASN A 290 15.13 8.28 -4.82
C ASN A 290 16.12 7.54 -3.92
N HIS A 291 17.41 7.50 -4.27
CA HIS A 291 18.44 6.77 -3.51
C HIS A 291 18.11 5.28 -3.32
N LEU A 292 17.34 4.71 -4.26
CA LEU A 292 16.95 3.30 -4.24
C LEU A 292 17.99 2.47 -4.96
N VAL A 293 18.66 1.60 -4.21
CA VAL A 293 19.58 0.60 -4.78
C VAL A 293 18.78 -0.64 -5.14
N LEU A 294 18.78 -0.99 -6.43
CA LEU A 294 17.94 -2.04 -7.00
C LEU A 294 18.79 -3.04 -7.78
N THR A 295 18.66 -4.33 -7.45
CA THR A 295 19.14 -5.41 -8.32
C THR A 295 17.96 -5.96 -9.10
N ILE A 296 18.08 -6.04 -10.42
CA ILE A 296 17.02 -6.50 -11.31
C ILE A 296 17.41 -7.86 -11.85
N SER A 297 16.58 -8.88 -11.66
CA SER A 297 16.73 -10.16 -12.35
C SER A 297 15.72 -10.23 -13.48
N LEU A 298 16.18 -10.56 -14.68
CA LEU A 298 15.38 -10.55 -15.91
C LEU A 298 15.53 -11.90 -16.60
N ASP A 299 14.40 -12.57 -16.86
CA ASP A 299 14.38 -13.79 -17.66
C ASP A 299 13.15 -13.80 -18.59
N GLY A 300 13.26 -14.52 -19.70
CA GLY A 300 12.44 -14.30 -20.88
C GLY A 300 11.56 -15.46 -21.36
N VAL A 301 10.56 -15.03 -22.13
CA VAL A 301 9.58 -15.73 -22.99
C VAL A 301 8.78 -16.81 -22.28
N THR A 302 7.72 -16.39 -21.60
CA THR A 302 6.61 -17.28 -21.21
C THR A 302 5.92 -17.82 -22.47
N SER A 303 5.66 -19.13 -22.51
CA SER A 303 4.84 -19.73 -23.58
C SER A 303 3.34 -19.65 -23.31
N GLY A 304 2.96 -19.11 -22.15
CA GLY A 304 1.58 -19.02 -21.67
C GLY A 304 1.54 -18.71 -20.17
N ILE A 305 0.33 -18.65 -19.62
CA ILE A 305 0.09 -18.35 -18.20
C ILE A 305 0.65 -19.45 -17.28
N GLU A 306 0.74 -20.68 -17.77
CA GLU A 306 1.24 -21.87 -17.07
C GLU A 306 2.74 -21.78 -16.74
N ASP A 307 3.49 -21.06 -17.57
CA ASP A 307 4.93 -20.91 -17.42
C ASP A 307 5.32 -19.84 -16.41
N LEU A 308 4.38 -18.99 -15.96
CA LEU A 308 4.66 -17.80 -15.18
C LEU A 308 5.37 -18.13 -13.86
N ASN A 309 4.91 -19.14 -13.11
CA ASN A 309 5.57 -19.56 -11.89
C ASN A 309 6.96 -20.15 -12.16
N ARG A 310 7.14 -20.88 -13.26
CA ARG A 310 8.43 -21.48 -13.64
C ARG A 310 9.45 -20.40 -13.97
N VAL A 311 9.07 -19.41 -14.78
CA VAL A 311 9.92 -18.26 -15.14
C VAL A 311 10.22 -17.43 -13.89
N TYR A 312 9.23 -17.18 -13.04
CA TYR A 312 9.44 -16.48 -11.78
C TYR A 312 10.51 -17.14 -10.90
N ARG A 313 10.47 -18.47 -10.73
CA ARG A 313 11.50 -19.20 -9.97
C ARG A 313 12.90 -19.02 -10.57
N ARG A 314 13.04 -19.07 -11.90
CA ARG A 314 14.32 -18.83 -12.58
C ARG A 314 14.83 -17.41 -12.33
N VAL A 315 13.94 -16.41 -12.39
CA VAL A 315 14.27 -15.02 -12.06
C VAL A 315 14.72 -14.87 -10.60
N LEU A 316 14.08 -15.58 -9.66
CA LEU A 316 14.55 -15.63 -8.27
C LEU A 316 15.93 -16.28 -8.13
N GLU A 317 16.23 -17.33 -8.90
CA GLU A 317 17.56 -17.97 -8.91
C GLU A 317 18.65 -17.04 -9.46
N LEU A 318 18.33 -16.22 -10.47
CA LEU A 318 19.25 -15.22 -11.03
C LEU A 318 19.70 -14.19 -9.97
N LYS A 319 18.84 -13.86 -8.99
CA LYS A 319 19.20 -12.98 -7.85
C LYS A 319 20.48 -13.45 -7.16
N ASN A 320 20.70 -14.76 -7.04
CA ASN A 320 21.85 -15.30 -6.31
C ASN A 320 23.19 -14.93 -6.95
N TYR A 321 23.22 -14.66 -8.26
CA TYR A 321 24.43 -14.20 -8.96
C TYR A 321 24.87 -12.80 -8.55
N ARG A 322 24.02 -12.05 -7.82
CA ARG A 322 24.41 -10.84 -7.08
C ARG A 322 25.62 -11.08 -6.17
N PHE A 323 25.77 -12.29 -5.63
CA PHE A 323 26.93 -12.67 -4.83
C PHE A 323 28.25 -12.27 -5.51
N VAL A 324 28.35 -12.56 -6.81
CA VAL A 324 29.55 -12.37 -7.63
C VAL A 324 29.54 -11.01 -8.34
N LEU A 325 28.40 -10.64 -8.93
CA LEU A 325 28.25 -9.44 -9.76
C LEU A 325 28.11 -8.14 -8.95
N GLY A 326 27.76 -8.24 -7.66
CA GLY A 326 27.51 -7.09 -6.79
C GLY A 326 26.10 -6.52 -6.89
N THR A 327 25.86 -5.48 -6.10
CA THR A 327 24.61 -4.73 -5.98
C THR A 327 24.37 -3.79 -7.17
N ASN A 328 23.13 -3.31 -7.31
CA ASN A 328 22.73 -2.32 -8.33
C ASN A 328 22.93 -2.76 -9.79
N GLN A 329 22.73 -4.04 -10.10
CA GLN A 329 22.95 -4.61 -11.42
C GLN A 329 21.69 -5.22 -12.03
N ILE A 330 21.65 -5.31 -13.36
CA ILE A 330 20.68 -6.13 -14.09
C ILE A 330 21.32 -7.49 -14.40
N ILE A 331 20.68 -8.57 -13.98
CA ILE A 331 21.14 -9.95 -14.11
C ILE A 331 20.18 -10.71 -15.01
N TYR A 332 20.69 -11.27 -16.10
CA TYR A 332 19.94 -12.07 -17.06
C TYR A 332 20.81 -13.23 -17.57
N PRO A 333 20.22 -14.28 -18.18
CA PRO A 333 20.95 -15.49 -18.56
C PRO A 333 22.20 -15.24 -19.41
N GLY A 334 22.13 -14.36 -20.41
CA GLY A 334 23.28 -13.99 -21.25
C GLY A 334 24.46 -13.44 -20.44
N ARG A 335 24.20 -12.59 -19.44
CA ARG A 335 25.22 -12.05 -18.54
C ARG A 335 25.83 -13.11 -17.62
N VAL A 336 25.02 -14.08 -17.21
CA VAL A 336 25.50 -15.22 -16.40
C VAL A 336 26.41 -16.14 -17.20
N MET A 337 26.14 -16.32 -18.50
CA MET A 337 26.97 -17.14 -19.39
C MET A 337 28.38 -16.58 -19.62
N GLU A 338 28.63 -15.30 -19.33
CA GLU A 338 29.97 -14.69 -19.38
C GLU A 338 30.89 -15.17 -18.25
N LEU A 339 30.33 -15.75 -17.18
CA LEU A 339 31.08 -16.28 -16.04
C LEU A 339 31.67 -17.66 -16.35
N MET A 340 32.84 -17.96 -15.78
CA MET A 340 33.52 -19.24 -15.99
C MET A 340 32.67 -20.43 -15.51
N PRO A 341 32.49 -21.47 -16.35
CA PRO A 341 31.72 -22.66 -15.98
C PRO A 341 32.46 -23.56 -14.98
N GLU A 342 31.71 -24.56 -14.48
CA GLU A 342 31.89 -25.51 -13.35
C GLU A 342 33.29 -26.06 -12.99
N TYR A 343 34.35 -25.86 -13.78
CA TYR A 343 35.71 -26.30 -13.46
C TYR A 343 36.31 -25.47 -12.33
N MET A 344 35.95 -25.84 -11.11
CA MET A 344 36.40 -25.24 -9.88
C MET A 344 37.78 -25.76 -9.49
N THR A 345 38.75 -24.86 -9.33
CA THR A 345 39.99 -25.16 -8.60
C THR A 345 40.04 -24.29 -7.35
N TYR A 346 40.08 -24.92 -6.18
CA TYR A 346 40.25 -24.19 -4.92
C TYR A 346 41.68 -23.63 -4.85
N PRO A 347 41.88 -22.33 -4.60
CA PRO A 347 43.21 -21.75 -4.41
C PRO A 347 43.85 -22.18 -3.08
N ASP A 348 44.25 -23.45 -2.95
CA ASP A 348 44.75 -24.01 -1.68
C ASP A 348 45.92 -23.18 -1.11
N LYS A 349 46.88 -22.77 -1.96
CA LYS A 349 48.01 -21.94 -1.54
C LYS A 349 47.58 -20.61 -0.90
N LEU A 350 46.64 -19.92 -1.53
CA LEU A 350 46.17 -18.62 -1.05
C LEU A 350 45.35 -18.78 0.24
N ALA A 351 44.54 -19.83 0.33
CA ALA A 351 43.82 -20.16 1.55
C ALA A 351 44.75 -20.48 2.73
N ASP A 352 45.81 -21.26 2.49
CA ASP A 352 46.85 -21.56 3.49
C ASP A 352 47.57 -20.28 3.94
N GLU A 353 47.86 -19.35 3.01
CA GLU A 353 48.46 -18.06 3.33
C GLU A 353 47.53 -17.17 4.16
N ILE A 354 46.23 -17.14 3.85
CA ILE A 354 45.21 -16.43 4.65
C ILE A 354 45.18 -17.00 6.08
N LEU A 355 45.14 -18.33 6.23
CA LEU A 355 45.20 -18.99 7.53
C LEU A 355 46.49 -18.67 8.28
N ALA A 356 47.65 -18.69 7.62
CA ALA A 356 48.92 -18.34 8.22
C ALA A 356 48.93 -16.88 8.71
N CYS A 357 48.39 -15.94 7.93
CA CYS A 357 48.27 -14.53 8.33
C CYS A 357 47.38 -14.37 9.56
N MET A 358 46.26 -15.10 9.64
CA MET A 358 45.39 -15.17 10.82
C MET A 358 46.15 -15.67 12.05
N LEU A 359 46.90 -16.77 11.92
CA LEU A 359 47.69 -17.34 13.02
C LEU A 359 48.75 -16.36 13.56
N HIS A 360 49.40 -15.62 12.65
CA HIS A 360 50.51 -14.73 12.97
C HIS A 360 50.10 -13.28 13.25
N GLY A 361 48.81 -12.92 13.15
CA GLY A 361 48.33 -11.57 13.45
C GLY A 361 48.67 -10.53 12.39
N LYS A 362 48.90 -10.95 11.15
CA LYS A 362 49.30 -10.06 10.06
C LYS A 362 48.09 -9.51 9.30
N GLN A 363 47.44 -8.50 9.87
CA GLN A 363 46.17 -7.97 9.35
C GLN A 363 46.26 -7.45 7.91
N LYS A 364 47.32 -6.71 7.57
CA LYS A 364 47.46 -6.13 6.22
C LYS A 364 47.55 -7.21 5.14
N GLU A 365 48.43 -8.19 5.33
CA GLU A 365 48.63 -9.32 4.42
C GLU A 365 47.36 -10.19 4.34
N PHE A 366 46.66 -10.38 5.47
CA PHE A 366 45.37 -11.07 5.49
C PHE A 366 44.33 -10.40 4.59
N THR A 367 44.17 -9.07 4.71
CA THR A 367 43.21 -8.31 3.89
C THR A 367 43.55 -8.38 2.40
N GLU A 368 44.83 -8.24 2.04
CA GLU A 368 45.29 -8.32 0.66
C GLU A 368 45.01 -9.71 0.05
N ASN A 369 45.35 -10.79 0.78
CA ASN A 369 45.12 -12.16 0.33
C ASN A 369 43.62 -12.50 0.22
N VAL A 370 42.79 -12.00 1.15
CA VAL A 370 41.33 -12.14 1.06
C VAL A 370 40.81 -11.43 -0.18
N GLN A 371 41.24 -10.21 -0.46
CA GLN A 371 40.81 -9.49 -1.67
C GLN A 371 41.22 -10.23 -2.96
N GLU A 372 42.43 -10.78 -3.00
CA GLU A 372 42.88 -11.62 -4.11
C GLU A 372 42.00 -12.87 -4.27
N PHE A 373 41.69 -13.56 -3.17
CA PHE A 373 40.82 -14.74 -3.18
C PHE A 373 39.44 -14.41 -3.73
N LEU A 374 38.82 -13.32 -3.26
CA LEU A 374 37.53 -12.87 -3.75
C LEU A 374 37.57 -12.43 -5.22
N SER A 375 38.69 -11.90 -5.71
CA SER A 375 38.87 -11.55 -7.12
C SER A 375 38.88 -12.76 -8.05
N ILE A 376 39.36 -13.91 -7.56
CA ILE A 376 39.26 -15.20 -8.26
C ILE A 376 37.80 -15.66 -8.27
N LEU A 377 37.09 -15.56 -7.14
CA LEU A 377 35.67 -15.92 -7.06
C LEU A 377 34.78 -15.11 -8.00
N LYS A 378 35.13 -13.84 -8.27
CA LYS A 378 34.40 -12.96 -9.21
C LYS A 378 34.30 -13.52 -10.63
N GLN A 379 35.17 -14.45 -11.01
CA GLN A 379 35.21 -15.04 -12.34
C GLN A 379 34.26 -16.23 -12.49
N TYR A 380 33.85 -16.86 -11.39
CA TYR A 380 33.03 -18.06 -11.40
C TYR A 380 31.53 -17.75 -11.33
N SER A 381 30.72 -18.69 -11.80
CA SER A 381 29.28 -18.70 -11.51
C SER A 381 28.99 -18.76 -9.99
N TYR A 382 27.78 -18.35 -9.59
CA TYR A 382 27.36 -18.27 -8.18
C TYR A 382 27.63 -19.56 -7.39
N GLN A 383 27.17 -20.71 -7.89
CA GLN A 383 27.26 -21.99 -7.18
C GLN A 383 28.72 -22.34 -6.82
N PRO A 384 29.67 -22.36 -7.78
CA PRO A 384 31.07 -22.54 -7.47
C PRO A 384 31.64 -21.48 -6.51
N ALA A 385 31.38 -20.20 -6.76
CA ALA A 385 31.92 -19.10 -5.97
C ALA A 385 31.48 -19.19 -4.50
N SER A 386 30.20 -19.46 -4.27
CA SER A 386 29.62 -19.62 -2.93
C SER A 386 30.21 -20.82 -2.19
N LEU A 387 30.41 -21.95 -2.87
CA LEU A 387 31.02 -23.13 -2.25
C LEU A 387 32.47 -22.88 -1.83
N LEU A 388 33.28 -22.26 -2.70
CA LEU A 388 34.67 -21.91 -2.41
C LEU A 388 34.78 -20.91 -1.25
N PHE A 389 33.92 -19.89 -1.23
CA PHE A 389 33.83 -18.95 -0.12
C PHE A 389 33.46 -19.64 1.18
N ASN A 390 32.41 -20.47 1.17
CA ASN A 390 31.95 -21.19 2.35
C ASN A 390 33.02 -22.15 2.89
N ARG A 391 33.83 -22.78 2.01
CA ARG A 391 34.98 -23.58 2.44
C ARG A 391 36.00 -22.75 3.21
N LEU A 392 36.45 -21.62 2.66
CA LEU A 392 37.40 -20.74 3.36
C LEU A 392 36.81 -20.21 4.68
N TYR A 393 35.55 -19.79 4.68
CA TYR A 393 34.84 -19.34 5.87
C TYR A 393 34.84 -20.42 6.96
N LEU A 394 34.51 -21.66 6.62
CA LEU A 394 34.55 -22.79 7.55
C LEU A 394 35.96 -23.07 8.05
N ASP A 395 36.98 -23.02 7.20
CA ASP A 395 38.39 -23.22 7.60
C ASP A 395 38.82 -22.19 8.66
N LEU A 396 38.47 -20.91 8.48
CA LEU A 396 38.74 -19.85 9.47
C LEU A 396 37.94 -20.05 10.76
N LEU A 397 36.66 -20.43 10.66
CA LEU A 397 35.84 -20.73 11.84
C LEU A 397 36.37 -21.92 12.64
N PHE A 398 36.77 -23.00 11.98
CA PHE A 398 37.39 -24.15 12.64
C PHE A 398 38.70 -23.74 13.33
N GLN A 399 39.46 -22.83 12.73
CA GLN A 399 40.66 -22.30 13.34
C GLN A 399 40.35 -21.48 14.60
N MET A 400 39.26 -20.71 14.63
CA MET A 400 38.78 -20.04 15.85
C MET A 400 38.40 -21.04 16.95
N GLN A 401 37.71 -22.14 16.63
CA GLN A 401 37.28 -23.13 17.63
C GLN A 401 38.45 -23.78 18.38
N LYS A 402 39.62 -23.93 17.74
CA LYS A 402 40.82 -24.52 18.36
C LYS A 402 41.36 -23.69 19.54
N LEU A 403 40.97 -22.43 19.69
CA LEU A 403 41.48 -21.56 20.76
C LEU A 403 40.93 -21.87 22.17
N ASN A 404 40.08 -22.88 22.37
CA ASN A 404 39.67 -23.40 23.69
C ASN A 404 39.35 -22.30 24.73
N ALA A 405 38.53 -21.31 24.36
CA ALA A 405 37.97 -20.38 25.34
C ALA A 405 36.84 -21.11 26.12
N PRO A 406 36.84 -21.09 27.46
CA PRO A 406 35.90 -21.84 28.30
C PRO A 406 34.53 -21.18 28.38
N ASP A 407 34.05 -20.57 27.29
CA ASP A 407 32.71 -20.01 27.23
C ASP A 407 31.90 -20.74 26.16
N LYS A 408 31.09 -21.68 26.65
CA LYS A 408 30.14 -22.44 25.85
C LYS A 408 28.96 -21.57 25.40
N ASP A 409 28.89 -20.29 25.74
CA ASP A 409 27.71 -19.45 25.45
C ASP A 409 27.92 -18.38 24.37
N SER A 410 29.10 -18.34 23.72
CA SER A 410 29.36 -17.46 22.56
C SER A 410 29.39 -18.26 21.26
N TYR A 411 28.45 -19.19 21.09
CA TYR A 411 28.23 -19.78 19.77
C TYR A 411 27.75 -18.66 18.85
N LEU A 412 28.44 -18.51 17.72
CA LEU A 412 27.92 -17.91 16.49
C LEU A 412 26.40 -18.08 16.48
N SER A 413 25.66 -16.99 16.68
CA SER A 413 24.21 -17.07 16.52
C SER A 413 23.97 -17.61 15.11
N ALA A 414 22.89 -18.37 14.92
CA ALA A 414 22.52 -18.86 13.60
C ALA A 414 22.44 -17.74 12.55
N GLU A 415 22.32 -16.48 12.99
CA GLU A 415 22.38 -15.25 12.20
C GLU A 415 23.76 -14.94 11.59
N THR A 416 24.88 -15.45 12.12
CA THR A 416 26.23 -15.19 11.54
C THR A 416 26.61 -16.19 10.43
N LEU A 417 25.83 -17.25 10.24
CA LEU A 417 26.02 -18.29 9.22
C LEU A 417 25.32 -17.95 7.89
N HIS A 418 24.71 -16.77 7.76
CA HIS A 418 24.14 -16.34 6.50
C HIS A 418 25.25 -16.17 5.47
N THR A 419 25.10 -16.87 4.34
CA THR A 419 25.95 -16.61 3.17
C THR A 419 25.76 -15.15 2.79
N PRO A 420 26.83 -14.35 2.71
CA PRO A 420 26.72 -12.92 2.46
C PRO A 420 26.06 -12.69 1.11
N ALA A 421 25.29 -11.60 0.98
CA ALA A 421 24.57 -11.29 -0.24
C ALA A 421 25.52 -10.91 -1.39
N THR A 422 26.74 -10.46 -1.08
CA THR A 422 27.81 -10.10 -2.02
C THR A 422 29.19 -10.54 -1.52
N LEU A 423 30.14 -10.72 -2.44
CA LEU A 423 31.56 -10.93 -2.09
C LEU A 423 32.14 -9.78 -1.27
N THR A 424 31.67 -8.55 -1.47
CA THR A 424 32.09 -7.37 -0.69
C THR A 424 31.68 -7.50 0.78
N GLU A 425 30.43 -7.89 1.02
CA GLU A 425 29.95 -8.20 2.37
C GLU A 425 30.71 -9.39 2.96
N GLY A 426 30.97 -10.42 2.15
CA GLY A 426 31.79 -11.57 2.57
C GLY A 426 33.21 -11.21 2.97
N ALA A 427 33.84 -10.22 2.31
CA ALA A 427 35.13 -9.69 2.74
C ALA A 427 35.05 -9.14 4.17
N GLY A 428 34.01 -8.37 4.48
CA GLY A 428 33.75 -7.84 5.82
C GLY A 428 33.64 -8.94 6.86
N VAL A 429 32.87 -10.00 6.56
CA VAL A 429 32.70 -11.16 7.46
C VAL A 429 34.05 -11.84 7.75
N LEU A 430 34.88 -12.08 6.74
CA LEU A 430 36.19 -12.72 6.92
C LEU A 430 37.15 -11.84 7.75
N LEU A 431 37.07 -10.52 7.60
CA LEU A 431 37.84 -9.57 8.41
C LEU A 431 37.39 -9.54 9.87
N THR A 432 36.07 -9.56 10.12
CA THR A 432 35.53 -9.66 11.49
C THR A 432 35.97 -10.96 12.17
N ILE A 433 36.01 -12.07 11.45
CA ILE A 433 36.54 -13.35 11.96
C ILE A 433 38.01 -13.22 12.37
N PHE A 434 38.83 -12.52 11.57
CA PHE A 434 40.22 -12.26 11.92
C PHE A 434 40.33 -11.44 13.21
N GLU A 435 39.57 -10.36 13.34
CA GLU A 435 39.56 -9.50 14.54
C GLU A 435 39.19 -10.31 15.79
N TRP A 436 38.10 -11.06 15.74
CA TRP A 436 37.67 -11.93 16.84
C TRP A 436 38.70 -13.00 17.20
N TYR A 437 39.40 -13.54 16.21
CA TYR A 437 40.47 -14.50 16.46
C TYR A 437 41.64 -13.85 17.21
N GLN A 438 42.07 -12.65 16.83
CA GLN A 438 43.15 -11.96 17.52
C GLN A 438 42.77 -11.62 18.97
N GLU A 439 41.55 -11.14 19.19
CA GLU A 439 41.04 -10.84 20.53
C GLU A 439 41.05 -12.09 21.42
N ARG A 440 40.52 -13.21 20.92
CA ARG A 440 40.51 -14.47 21.66
C ARG A 440 41.91 -15.03 21.91
N LYS A 441 42.80 -14.92 20.92
CA LYS A 441 44.20 -15.34 21.07
C LYS A 441 44.91 -14.54 22.16
N ALA A 442 44.74 -13.21 22.15
CA ALA A 442 45.32 -12.33 23.17
C ALA A 442 44.76 -12.64 24.57
N ALA A 443 43.45 -12.87 24.69
CA ALA A 443 42.82 -13.27 25.97
C ALA A 443 43.34 -14.62 26.47
N ALA A 444 43.53 -15.60 25.58
CA ALA A 444 44.07 -16.91 25.92
C ALA A 444 45.55 -16.84 26.36
N GLU A 445 46.35 -15.97 25.76
CA GLU A 445 47.73 -15.70 26.17
C GLU A 445 47.80 -15.05 27.55
N GLN A 446 46.98 -14.01 27.80
CA GLN A 446 46.89 -13.36 29.12
C GLN A 446 46.45 -14.33 30.24
N LEU A 447 45.48 -15.21 29.96
CA LEU A 447 45.04 -16.22 30.93
C LEU A 447 46.13 -17.24 31.26
N LYS A 448 46.98 -17.60 30.29
CA LYS A 448 48.13 -18.50 30.54
C LYS A 448 49.17 -17.82 31.41
N ASP A 449 49.48 -16.56 31.14
CA ASP A 449 50.46 -15.80 31.91
C ASP A 449 49.99 -15.61 33.37
N ASN A 450 48.71 -15.29 33.59
CA ASN A 450 48.13 -15.20 34.94
C ASN A 450 48.20 -16.54 35.69
N LYS A 451 47.83 -17.66 35.04
CA LYS A 451 47.93 -19.00 35.64
C LYS A 451 49.37 -19.39 35.95
N HIS A 452 50.33 -19.04 35.08
CA HIS A 452 51.74 -19.28 35.35
C HIS A 452 52.20 -18.48 36.57
N PHE A 453 51.82 -17.20 36.67
CA PHE A 453 52.13 -16.36 37.82
C PHE A 453 51.54 -16.92 39.13
N GLU A 454 50.27 -17.33 39.14
CA GLU A 454 49.62 -17.96 40.30
C GLU A 454 50.38 -19.22 40.78
N ARG A 455 50.80 -20.08 39.84
CA ARG A 455 51.57 -21.29 40.17
C ARG A 455 52.97 -20.98 40.68
N ILE A 456 53.58 -19.86 40.25
CA ILE A 456 54.83 -19.39 40.82
C ILE A 456 54.62 -18.92 42.26
N GLU A 457 53.59 -18.15 42.56
CA GLU A 457 53.31 -17.72 43.94
C GLU A 457 52.99 -18.91 44.86
N GLU A 458 52.21 -19.89 44.39
CA GLU A 458 51.97 -21.15 45.12
C GLU A 458 53.28 -21.91 45.41
N SER A 459 54.19 -21.95 44.43
CA SER A 459 55.51 -22.58 44.61
C SER A 459 56.39 -21.85 45.62
N ARG A 460 56.34 -20.51 45.66
CA ARG A 460 57.08 -19.70 46.63
C ARG A 460 56.59 -19.97 48.04
N LYS A 461 55.27 -19.95 48.23
CA LYS A 461 54.65 -20.27 49.51
C LYS A 461 55.01 -21.68 49.99
N TYR A 462 54.93 -22.67 49.11
CA TYR A 462 55.32 -24.04 49.46
C TYR A 462 56.79 -24.12 49.92
N ILE A 463 57.70 -23.42 49.22
CA ILE A 463 59.12 -23.34 49.61
C ILE A 463 59.30 -22.64 50.96
N GLU A 464 58.59 -21.53 51.21
CA GLU A 464 58.64 -20.80 52.48
C GLU A 464 58.05 -21.58 53.67
N GLU A 465 57.10 -22.47 53.43
CA GLU A 465 56.52 -23.33 54.47
C GLU A 465 57.41 -24.55 54.78
N HIS A 466 58.19 -25.01 53.80
CA HIS A 466 58.95 -26.26 53.88
C HIS A 466 60.48 -26.08 53.80
N TYR A 467 61.01 -24.85 53.88
CA TYR A 467 62.46 -24.60 53.70
C TYR A 467 63.33 -25.36 54.70
N ASN A 468 62.81 -25.70 55.87
CA ASN A 468 63.48 -26.42 56.93
C ASN A 468 63.63 -27.93 56.65
N ASP A 469 62.89 -28.49 55.69
CA ASP A 469 63.07 -29.88 55.26
C ASP A 469 64.33 -29.97 54.38
N TYR A 470 65.31 -30.78 54.79
CA TYR A 470 66.56 -30.97 54.06
C TYR A 470 66.37 -31.64 52.69
N ASN A 471 65.27 -32.38 52.47
CA ASN A 471 64.95 -33.04 51.20
C ASN A 471 64.33 -32.10 50.17
N LEU A 472 63.85 -30.91 50.58
CA LEU A 472 63.20 -29.97 49.68
C LEU A 472 64.08 -29.67 48.47
N SER A 473 63.54 -29.91 47.29
CA SER A 473 64.23 -29.79 46.00
C SER A 473 63.29 -29.31 44.92
N ALA A 474 63.85 -28.84 43.79
CA ALA A 474 63.06 -28.50 42.60
C ALA A 474 62.13 -29.63 42.13
N GLY A 475 62.52 -30.89 42.35
CA GLY A 475 61.69 -32.07 42.06
C GLY A 475 60.41 -32.08 42.89
N MET A 476 60.54 -31.94 44.21
CA MET A 476 59.41 -31.94 45.14
C MET A 476 58.46 -30.75 44.91
N VAL A 477 59.01 -29.56 44.64
CA VAL A 477 58.20 -28.37 44.34
C VAL A 477 57.39 -28.56 43.06
N ALA A 478 58.01 -29.12 42.02
CA ALA A 478 57.30 -29.41 40.77
C ALA A 478 56.24 -30.50 40.94
N GLU A 479 56.56 -31.56 41.69
CA GLU A 479 55.64 -32.67 41.99
C GLU A 479 54.42 -32.19 42.81
N TYR A 480 54.63 -31.34 43.81
CA TYR A 480 53.57 -30.71 44.61
C TYR A 480 52.56 -29.96 43.72
N LEU A 481 53.04 -29.32 42.66
CA LEU A 481 52.22 -28.56 41.71
C LEU A 481 51.71 -29.40 40.53
N GLY A 482 52.02 -30.71 40.50
CA GLY A 482 51.61 -31.64 39.44
C GLY A 482 52.35 -31.46 38.11
N TYR A 483 53.56 -30.89 38.11
CA TYR A 483 54.37 -30.67 36.92
C TYR A 483 55.62 -31.54 36.85
N SER A 484 56.12 -31.79 35.64
CA SER A 484 57.48 -32.30 35.49
C SER A 484 58.51 -31.25 35.92
N THR A 485 59.59 -31.71 36.56
CA THR A 485 60.65 -30.84 37.10
C THR A 485 61.27 -29.94 36.03
N ASN A 486 61.51 -30.46 34.81
CA ASN A 486 62.10 -29.69 33.71
C ASN A 486 61.18 -28.59 33.21
N TYR A 487 59.87 -28.86 33.10
CA TYR A 487 58.89 -27.89 32.63
C TYR A 487 58.74 -26.75 33.64
N PHE A 488 58.49 -27.09 34.91
CA PHE A 488 58.28 -26.08 35.94
C PHE A 488 59.54 -25.25 36.21
N SER A 489 60.73 -25.85 36.16
CA SER A 489 61.99 -25.10 36.34
C SER A 489 62.22 -24.04 35.25
N ARG A 490 61.78 -24.29 34.00
CA ARG A 490 61.87 -23.30 32.92
C ARG A 490 60.94 -22.11 33.19
N ILE A 491 59.69 -22.40 33.58
CA ILE A 491 58.68 -21.39 33.89
C ILE A 491 59.09 -20.56 35.12
N PHE A 492 59.56 -21.24 36.18
CA PHE A 492 60.02 -20.58 37.41
C PHE A 492 61.20 -19.65 37.12
N LYS A 493 62.18 -20.09 36.33
CA LYS A 493 63.31 -19.23 35.97
C LYS A 493 62.90 -18.07 35.06
N SER A 494 62.04 -18.28 34.07
CA SER A 494 61.62 -17.22 33.16
C SER A 494 60.86 -16.10 33.88
N ILE A 495 60.10 -16.45 34.93
CA ILE A 495 59.30 -15.50 35.70
C ILE A 495 60.08 -14.89 36.86
N THR A 496 60.82 -15.70 37.64
CA THR A 496 61.50 -15.22 38.85
C THR A 496 62.95 -14.74 38.62
N GLY A 497 63.56 -15.13 37.49
CA GLY A 497 64.99 -14.92 37.21
C GLY A 497 65.94 -15.90 37.90
N PHE A 498 65.46 -16.73 38.84
CA PHE A 498 66.28 -17.65 39.64
C PHE A 498 65.94 -19.11 39.34
N TYR A 499 66.89 -20.03 39.56
CA TYR A 499 66.57 -21.45 39.61
C TYR A 499 65.93 -21.79 40.97
N ILE A 500 65.02 -22.78 40.99
CA ILE A 500 64.28 -23.17 42.20
C ILE A 500 65.21 -23.53 43.37
N ASN A 501 66.29 -24.29 43.13
CA ASN A 501 67.25 -24.64 44.18
C ASN A 501 68.06 -23.43 44.70
N ASP A 502 68.29 -22.41 43.85
CA ASP A 502 68.92 -21.16 44.29
C ASP A 502 67.97 -20.37 45.18
N TYR A 503 66.69 -20.35 44.82
CA TYR A 503 65.64 -19.70 45.60
C TYR A 503 65.46 -20.36 46.99
N ILE A 504 65.39 -21.70 47.05
CA ILE A 504 65.36 -22.45 48.32
C ILE A 504 66.58 -22.08 49.18
N ARG A 505 67.79 -22.06 48.59
CA ARG A 505 69.01 -21.70 49.31
C ARG A 505 68.95 -20.29 49.87
N GLN A 506 68.47 -19.31 49.09
CA GLN A 506 68.33 -17.93 49.56
C GLN A 506 67.37 -17.84 50.75
N ILE A 507 66.19 -18.47 50.68
CA ILE A 507 65.23 -18.49 51.78
C ILE A 507 65.86 -19.10 53.05
N ARG A 508 66.56 -20.23 52.92
CA ARG A 508 67.25 -20.86 54.06
C ARG A 508 68.31 -19.96 54.69
N ILE A 509 69.08 -19.22 53.89
CA ILE A 509 70.08 -18.27 54.40
C ILE A 509 69.44 -17.08 55.10
N VAL A 510 68.37 -16.50 54.55
CA VAL A 510 67.61 -15.42 55.19
C VAL A 510 67.08 -15.87 56.55
N LYS A 511 66.47 -17.06 56.62
CA LYS A 511 65.98 -17.63 57.88
C LYS A 511 67.11 -17.94 58.86
N ALA A 512 68.28 -18.34 58.37
CA ALA A 512 69.45 -18.53 59.23
C ALA A 512 69.98 -17.21 59.79
N GLN A 513 69.98 -16.13 59.00
CA GLN A 513 70.33 -14.78 59.48
C GLN A 513 69.37 -14.32 60.59
N GLU A 514 68.06 -14.52 60.40
CA GLU A 514 67.04 -14.21 61.42
C GLU A 514 67.30 -14.98 62.73
N LEU A 515 67.52 -16.29 62.67
CA LEU A 515 67.81 -17.12 63.85
C LEU A 515 69.14 -16.75 64.52
N LEU A 516 70.16 -16.39 63.74
CA LEU A 516 71.46 -15.97 64.27
C LEU A 516 71.38 -14.65 65.04
N MET A 517 70.46 -13.77 64.68
CA MET A 517 70.26 -12.47 65.34
C MET A 517 69.32 -12.57 66.54
N ASN A 518 68.32 -13.43 66.48
CA ASN A 518 67.20 -13.45 67.42
C ASN A 518 67.22 -14.65 68.38
N SER A 519 68.23 -15.52 68.34
CA SER A 519 68.30 -16.70 69.20
C SER A 519 69.72 -17.05 69.65
N ASP A 520 69.82 -17.77 70.76
CA ASP A 520 71.08 -18.31 71.30
C ASP A 520 71.38 -19.74 70.80
N MET A 521 70.61 -20.25 69.83
CA MET A 521 70.81 -21.59 69.27
C MET A 521 72.24 -21.78 68.77
N THR A 522 72.81 -22.98 68.85
CA THR A 522 74.16 -23.23 68.31
C THR A 522 74.15 -23.14 66.77
N ILE A 523 75.30 -22.82 66.15
CA ILE A 523 75.39 -22.71 64.67
C ILE A 523 75.00 -24.03 63.99
N THR A 524 75.34 -25.17 64.59
CA THR A 524 74.94 -26.49 64.12
C THR A 524 73.41 -26.68 64.19
N THR A 525 72.77 -26.29 65.29
CA THR A 525 71.31 -26.37 65.43
C THR A 525 70.59 -25.42 64.45
N ILE A 526 71.14 -24.24 64.16
CA ILE A 526 70.57 -23.32 63.17
C ILE A 526 70.69 -23.89 61.75
N ALA A 527 71.81 -24.53 61.42
CA ALA A 527 71.98 -25.19 60.13
C ALA A 527 70.91 -26.28 59.93
N GLU A 528 70.68 -27.11 60.94
CA GLU A 528 69.64 -28.15 60.93
C GLU A 528 68.23 -27.54 60.84
N ALA A 529 67.93 -26.52 61.67
CA ALA A 529 66.62 -25.86 61.71
C ALA A 529 66.27 -25.09 60.41
N THR A 530 67.27 -24.80 59.58
CA THR A 530 67.09 -24.16 58.26
C THR A 530 67.25 -25.13 57.09
N GLY A 531 67.23 -26.44 57.34
CA GLY A 531 67.18 -27.46 56.30
C GLY A 531 68.52 -27.77 55.64
N PHE A 532 69.66 -27.43 56.27
CA PHE A 532 70.97 -27.89 55.83
C PHE A 532 71.35 -29.19 56.54
N SER A 533 71.47 -30.29 55.77
CA SER A 533 71.87 -31.60 56.29
C SER A 533 73.35 -31.69 56.70
N ASN A 534 74.18 -30.75 56.26
CA ASN A 534 75.61 -30.71 56.55
C ASN A 534 76.04 -29.32 57.07
N PRO A 535 76.41 -29.19 58.35
CA PRO A 535 76.84 -27.92 58.94
C PRO A 535 78.08 -27.29 58.28
N ASN A 536 79.01 -28.09 57.74
CA ASN A 536 80.18 -27.57 57.03
C ASN A 536 79.76 -26.94 55.69
N TYR A 537 78.79 -27.55 55.00
CA TYR A 537 78.23 -27.00 53.78
C TYR A 537 77.47 -25.70 54.06
N PHE A 538 76.65 -25.67 55.11
CA PHE A 538 75.99 -24.45 55.59
C PHE A 538 76.99 -23.32 55.82
N TYR A 539 78.09 -23.57 56.54
CA TYR A 539 79.11 -22.56 56.82
C TYR A 539 79.70 -21.96 55.53
N SER A 540 80.01 -22.80 54.54
CA SER A 540 80.56 -22.37 53.26
C SER A 540 79.59 -21.51 52.45
N ILE A 541 78.31 -21.92 52.39
CA ILE A 541 77.26 -21.21 51.66
C ILE A 541 76.91 -19.91 52.37
N PHE A 542 76.72 -19.93 53.70
CA PHE A 542 76.40 -18.73 54.46
C PHE A 542 77.47 -17.66 54.30
N LYS A 543 78.76 -18.04 54.39
CA LYS A 543 79.87 -17.11 54.16
C LYS A 543 79.91 -16.60 52.73
N LYS A 544 79.59 -17.45 51.75
CA LYS A 544 79.56 -17.05 50.33
C LYS A 544 78.45 -16.04 50.06
N GLU A 545 77.25 -16.26 50.60
CA GLU A 545 76.06 -15.43 50.32
C GLU A 545 76.03 -14.14 51.16
N THR A 546 76.58 -14.16 52.39
CA THR A 546 76.54 -13.00 53.31
C THR A 546 77.88 -12.27 53.46
N GLY A 547 78.98 -12.84 52.97
CA GLY A 547 80.35 -12.33 53.17
C GLY A 547 80.95 -12.60 54.56
N LEU A 548 80.14 -13.01 55.54
CA LEU A 548 80.56 -13.23 56.92
C LEU A 548 80.36 -14.69 57.35
N THR A 549 81.17 -15.14 58.29
CA THR A 549 80.93 -16.45 58.92
C THR A 549 79.69 -16.36 59.83
N PRO A 550 78.91 -17.43 60.04
CA PRO A 550 77.74 -17.39 60.94
C PRO A 550 78.06 -16.84 62.34
N ALA A 551 79.21 -17.19 62.90
CA ALA A 551 79.68 -16.68 64.20
C ALA A 551 79.97 -15.17 64.15
N ALA A 552 80.67 -14.71 63.10
CA ALA A 552 80.94 -13.29 62.90
C ALA A 552 79.65 -12.49 62.66
N TYR A 553 78.68 -13.06 61.95
CA TYR A 553 77.38 -12.46 61.68
C TYR A 553 76.58 -12.26 62.97
N ARG A 554 76.53 -13.26 63.86
CA ARG A 554 75.91 -13.15 65.20
C ARG A 554 76.56 -12.05 66.04
N ASN A 555 77.89 -12.06 66.13
CA ASN A 555 78.63 -11.09 66.92
C ASN A 555 78.48 -9.65 66.38
N ALA A 556 78.30 -9.49 65.07
CA ALA A 556 78.02 -8.20 64.46
C ALA A 556 76.60 -7.70 64.79
N GLY A 557 75.61 -8.60 64.82
CA GLY A 557 74.23 -8.28 65.22
C GLY A 557 74.12 -7.85 66.70
N GLN A 558 74.82 -8.55 67.60
CA GLN A 558 74.83 -8.24 69.04
C GLN A 558 75.58 -6.96 69.43
N ARG A 559 76.33 -6.35 68.50
CA ARG A 559 77.02 -5.05 68.71
C ARG A 559 76.19 -3.85 68.26
N ASN A 560 75.13 -4.08 67.49
CA ASN A 560 74.29 -3.04 66.87
C ASN A 560 72.84 -3.03 67.38
N GLY A 561 72.48 -3.94 68.28
CA GLY A 561 71.25 -3.89 69.09
C GLY A 561 71.61 -3.65 70.54
#